data_AF-A0A1I4YFN3-F1
#
_entry.id   AF-A0A1I4YFN3-F1
#
_cell.length_a   1.000
_cell.length_b   1.000
_cell.length_c   1.000
_cell.angle_alpha   90.00
_cell.angle_beta   90.00
_cell.angle_gamma   90.00
#
_symmetry.space_group_name_H-M   'P 1'
#
loop_
_entity.id
_entity.type
_entity.pdbx_description
1 polymer ?
#
loop_
_entity_poly.entity_id
_entity_poly.type
_entity_poly.pdbx_seq_one_letter_code
_entity_poly.pdbx_strand_id
1 'polypeptide(L)'
;MLRFDNAPKKATNLSLNSKVLEMARELGMNVSQTVDELLAEEVKRRYWEKWAEENKEAMQAYNARIAREGLPLAKYRNFARGLGDGKKG
;
A
#
# COMPACT_ATOMS: atom_id res chain seq x y z
N MET A 1 -2.52 0.44 10.02
CA MET A 1 -2.01 0.62 8.63
C MET A 1 -0.52 0.30 8.65
N LEU A 2 0.00 -0.36 7.61
CA LEU A 2 1.41 -0.79 7.56
C LEU A 2 2.34 0.43 7.63
N ARG A 3 3.21 0.48 8.65
CA ARG A 3 4.18 1.57 8.90
C ARG A 3 5.52 0.99 9.35
N PHE A 4 6.61 1.59 8.88
CA PHE A 4 7.99 1.11 9.11
C PHE A 4 8.90 2.18 9.75
N ASP A 5 8.37 3.37 9.95
CA ASP A 5 9.03 4.65 10.21
C ASP A 5 9.73 4.73 11.59
N ASN A 6 9.56 3.72 12.47
CA ASN A 6 10.12 3.70 13.83
C ASN A 6 10.69 2.33 14.25
N ALA A 7 10.96 1.43 13.31
CA ALA A 7 11.53 0.12 13.62
C ALA A 7 13.07 0.17 13.67
N PRO A 8 13.72 -0.44 14.68
CA PRO A 8 15.18 -0.52 14.71
C PRO A 8 15.70 -1.42 13.57
N LYS A 9 16.81 -1.04 12.95
CA LYS A 9 17.46 -1.85 11.91
C LYS A 9 18.02 -3.13 12.53
N LYS A 10 17.76 -4.27 11.88
CA LYS A 10 18.32 -5.56 12.26
C LYS A 10 19.37 -5.99 11.24
N ALA A 11 20.58 -6.26 11.71
CA ALA A 11 21.63 -6.85 10.87
C ALA A 11 21.17 -8.23 10.38
N THR A 12 21.23 -8.44 9.06
CA THR A 12 20.74 -9.66 8.42
C THR A 12 21.75 -10.13 7.39
N ASN A 13 22.08 -11.42 7.40
CA ASN A 13 22.95 -12.01 6.37
C ASN A 13 22.12 -12.33 5.13
N LEU A 14 22.58 -11.86 3.98
CA LEU A 14 21.91 -11.99 2.69
C LEU A 14 22.92 -12.36 1.60
N SER A 15 22.53 -13.27 0.72
CA SER A 15 23.34 -13.69 -0.42
C SER A 15 22.90 -12.93 -1.66
N LEU A 16 23.81 -12.19 -2.28
CA LEU A 16 23.59 -11.44 -3.52
C LEU A 16 24.60 -11.85 -4.58
N ASN A 17 24.29 -11.52 -5.84
CA ASN A 17 25.23 -11.69 -6.93
C ASN A 17 26.51 -10.87 -6.68
N SER A 18 27.67 -11.54 -6.69
CA SER A 18 28.95 -10.91 -6.38
C SER A 18 29.31 -9.78 -7.35
N LYS A 19 29.08 -9.96 -8.65
CA LYS A 19 29.39 -8.95 -9.67
C LYS A 19 28.55 -7.68 -9.50
N VAL A 20 27.27 -7.85 -9.13
CA VAL A 20 26.38 -6.72 -8.84
C VAL A 20 26.86 -5.97 -7.60
N LEU A 21 27.28 -6.70 -6.56
CA LEU A 21 27.79 -6.10 -5.33
C LEU A 21 29.10 -5.34 -5.55
N GLU A 22 30.02 -5.91 -6.33
CA GLU A 22 31.28 -5.27 -6.74
C GLU A 22 30.99 -3.97 -7.50
N MET A 23 30.17 -4.03 -8.54
CA MET A 23 29.80 -2.85 -9.33
C MET A 23 29.11 -1.79 -8.47
N ALA A 24 28.19 -2.17 -7.58
CA ALA A 24 27.52 -1.22 -6.69
C ALA A 24 28.51 -0.51 -5.75
N ARG A 25 29.55 -1.22 -5.28
CA ARG A 25 30.62 -0.64 -4.47
C ARG A 25 31.50 0.30 -5.27
N GLU A 26 31.87 -0.07 -6.50
CA GLU A 26 32.64 0.78 -7.42
C GLU A 26 31.91 2.09 -7.74
N LEU A 27 30.58 2.01 -7.87
CA LEU A 27 29.71 3.17 -8.08
C LEU A 27 29.42 3.98 -6.80
N GLY A 28 29.99 3.60 -5.65
CA GLY A 28 29.80 4.30 -4.38
C GLY A 28 28.39 4.18 -3.80
N MET A 29 27.63 3.16 -4.17
CA MET A 29 26.26 2.97 -3.69
C MET A 29 26.22 2.53 -2.23
N ASN A 30 25.26 3.07 -1.48
CA ASN A 30 24.93 2.57 -0.14
C ASN A 30 24.05 1.31 -0.25
N VAL A 31 24.68 0.16 -0.46
CA VAL A 31 23.99 -1.14 -0.67
C VAL A 31 22.97 -1.43 0.43
N SER A 32 23.32 -1.16 1.70
CA SER A 32 22.40 -1.44 2.81
C SER A 32 21.14 -0.59 2.73
N GLN A 33 21.25 0.69 2.39
CA GLN A 33 20.10 1.57 2.26
C GLN A 33 19.26 1.18 1.03
N THR A 34 19.91 0.92 -0.11
CA THR A 34 19.21 0.54 -1.34
C THR A 34 18.39 -0.74 -1.15
N VAL A 35 18.97 -1.77 -0.52
CA VAL A 35 18.25 -3.03 -0.26
C VAL A 35 17.09 -2.82 0.73
N ASP A 36 17.28 -1.99 1.76
CA ASP A 36 16.26 -1.65 2.76
C ASP A 36 15.03 -0.97 2.10
N GLU A 37 15.28 0.03 1.24
CA GLU A 37 14.23 0.75 0.51
C GLU A 37 13.47 -0.18 -0.47
N LEU A 38 14.19 -0.94 -1.30
CA LEU A 38 13.58 -1.87 -2.26
C LEU A 38 12.76 -2.96 -1.57
N LEU A 39 13.25 -3.50 -0.44
CA LEU A 39 12.53 -4.49 0.34
C LEU A 39 11.27 -3.88 0.97
N ALA A 40 11.34 -2.67 1.52
CA ALA A 40 10.20 -1.99 2.10
C ALA A 40 9.08 -1.73 1.07
N GLU A 41 9.44 -1.35 -0.16
CA GLU A 41 8.50 -1.17 -1.27
C GLU A 41 7.82 -2.48 -1.67
N GLU A 42 8.60 -3.55 -1.87
CA GLU A 42 8.05 -4.86 -2.24
C GLU A 42 7.15 -5.44 -1.14
N VAL A 43 7.52 -5.27 0.13
CA VAL A 43 6.68 -5.69 1.27
C VAL A 43 5.35 -4.92 1.28
N LYS A 44 5.38 -3.59 1.06
CA LYS A 44 4.14 -2.79 0.95
C LYS A 44 3.26 -3.30 -0.17
N ARG A 45 3.83 -3.53 -1.35
CA ARG A 45 3.11 -4.01 -2.53
C ARG A 45 2.38 -5.32 -2.22
N ARG A 46 3.12 -6.33 -1.75
CA ARG A 46 2.54 -7.65 -1.43
C ARG A 46 1.51 -7.59 -0.31
N TYR A 47 1.75 -6.77 0.71
CA TYR A 47 0.79 -6.59 1.80
C TYR A 47 -0.55 -6.05 1.28
N TRP A 48 -0.52 -5.04 0.41
CA TRP A 48 -1.72 -4.44 -0.15
C TRP A 48 -2.42 -5.33 -1.17
N GLU A 49 -1.67 -6.08 -1.98
CA GLU A 49 -2.22 -7.10 -2.88
C GLU A 49 -3.02 -8.14 -2.11
N LYS A 50 -2.43 -8.68 -1.04
CA LYS A 50 -3.10 -9.65 -0.16
C LYS A 50 -4.30 -9.05 0.55
N TRP A 51 -4.16 -7.84 1.08
CA TRP A 51 -5.27 -7.14 1.73
C TRP A 51 -6.44 -6.92 0.76
N ALA A 52 -6.17 -6.52 -0.48
CA ALA A 52 -7.21 -6.29 -1.49
C ALA A 52 -7.93 -7.59 -1.87
N GLU A 53 -7.21 -8.71 -1.96
CA GLU A 53 -7.80 -10.03 -2.18
C GLU A 53 -8.71 -10.45 -1.02
N GLU A 54 -8.22 -10.38 0.21
CA GLU A 54 -8.97 -10.75 1.42
C GLU A 54 -10.23 -9.89 1.64
N ASN A 55 -10.17 -8.61 1.26
CA ASN A 55 -11.28 -7.67 1.49
C ASN A 55 -12.21 -7.53 0.29
N LYS A 56 -11.96 -8.25 -0.81
CA LYS A 56 -12.72 -8.12 -2.07
C LYS A 56 -14.22 -8.37 -1.86
N GLU A 57 -14.59 -9.43 -1.16
CA GLU A 57 -15.99 -9.78 -0.90
C GLU A 57 -16.66 -8.75 0.01
N ALA A 58 -15.98 -8.32 1.08
CA ALA A 58 -16.49 -7.31 2.00
C ALA A 58 -16.71 -5.96 1.29
N MET A 59 -15.78 -5.55 0.42
CA MET A 59 -15.92 -4.35 -0.39
C MET A 59 -17.07 -4.48 -1.39
N GLN A 60 -17.25 -5.62 -2.04
CA GLN A 60 -18.38 -5.86 -2.94
C GLN A 60 -19.72 -5.82 -2.21
N ALA A 61 -19.84 -6.48 -1.05
CA ALA A 61 -21.03 -6.45 -0.23
C ALA A 61 -21.37 -5.03 0.24
N TYR A 62 -20.34 -4.26 0.64
CA TYR A 62 -20.50 -2.85 0.99
C TYR A 62 -20.97 -2.01 -0.20
N ASN A 63 -20.35 -2.17 -1.38
CA ASN A 63 -20.73 -1.45 -2.59
C ASN A 63 -22.17 -1.79 -3.01
N ALA A 64 -22.58 -3.06 -2.92
CA ALA A 64 -23.96 -3.49 -3.18
C ALA A 64 -24.95 -2.85 -2.19
N ARG A 65 -24.58 -2.77 -0.91
CA ARG A 65 -25.38 -2.05 0.10
C ARG A 65 -25.51 -0.57 -0.25
N ILE A 66 -24.42 0.12 -0.60
CA ILE A 66 -24.45 1.53 -1.00
C ILE A 66 -25.30 1.74 -2.26
N ALA A 67 -25.23 0.84 -3.24
CA ALA A 67 -26.06 0.92 -4.45
C ALA A 67 -27.56 0.82 -4.14
N ARG A 68 -27.94 -0.06 -3.20
CA ARG A 68 -29.32 -0.27 -2.77
C ARG A 68 -29.84 0.83 -1.82
N GLU A 69 -29.07 1.18 -0.81
CA GLU A 69 -29.51 1.99 0.34
C GLU A 69 -29.01 3.44 0.27
N GLY A 70 -28.09 3.75 -0.66
CA GLY A 70 -27.39 5.03 -0.69
C GLY A 70 -26.33 5.14 0.40
N LEU A 71 -25.67 6.30 0.46
CA LEU A 71 -24.66 6.59 1.49
C LEU A 71 -25.35 6.89 2.84
N PRO A 72 -25.09 6.12 3.92
CA PRO A 72 -25.81 6.26 5.19
C PRO A 72 -25.79 7.66 5.81
N LEU A 73 -24.71 8.41 5.60
CA LEU A 73 -24.52 9.76 6.17
C LEU A 73 -24.73 10.88 5.15
N ALA A 74 -25.23 10.59 3.94
CA ALA A 74 -25.47 11.60 2.91
C ALA A 74 -26.33 12.78 3.43
N LYS A 75 -27.35 12.48 4.24
CA LYS A 75 -28.25 13.45 4.85
C LYS A 75 -27.60 14.46 5.80
N TYR A 76 -26.39 14.19 6.30
CA TYR A 76 -25.65 15.07 7.22
C TYR A 76 -24.43 15.74 6.58
N ARG A 77 -24.24 15.56 5.26
CA ARG A 77 -23.06 16.05 4.54
C ARG A 77 -23.20 17.54 4.21
N ASN A 78 -22.61 18.41 5.03
CA ASN A 78 -22.69 19.87 4.83
C ASN A 78 -21.77 20.43 3.72
N PHE A 79 -20.63 19.79 3.47
CA PHE A 79 -19.60 20.33 2.55
C PHE A 79 -19.73 19.88 1.08
N ALA A 80 -20.50 18.83 0.81
CA ALA A 80 -20.58 18.21 -0.52
C ALA A 80 -22.03 18.14 -1.06
N ARG A 81 -22.90 19.03 -0.61
CA ARG A 81 -24.29 19.19 -1.11
C ARG A 81 -24.37 19.42 -2.63
N GLY A 82 -23.32 20.00 -3.25
CA GLY A 82 -23.27 20.26 -4.70
C GLY A 82 -22.63 19.17 -5.57
N LEU A 83 -22.01 18.13 -4.99
CA LEU A 83 -21.24 17.13 -5.76
C LEU A 83 -22.08 15.94 -6.27
N GLY A 84 -23.40 15.94 -6.05
CA GLY A 84 -24.27 14.82 -6.41
C GLY A 84 -23.94 13.53 -5.64
N ASP A 85 -24.82 12.54 -5.75
CA ASP A 85 -24.65 11.23 -5.08
C ASP A 85 -23.78 10.27 -5.90
N GLY A 86 -23.05 10.77 -6.90
CA GLY A 86 -22.27 9.94 -7.82
C GLY A 86 -23.10 9.02 -8.72
N LYS A 87 -24.44 8.96 -8.55
CA LYS A 87 -25.36 8.35 -9.53
C LYS A 87 -25.41 9.21 -10.79
N LYS A 88 -24.48 8.99 -11.72
CA LYS A 88 -24.72 9.25 -13.14
C LYS A 88 -24.93 7.92 -13.83
N GLY A 89 -26.11 7.77 -14.45
CA GLY A 89 -26.41 6.87 -15.57
C GLY A 89 -26.05 5.40 -15.38
#